data_AF-A0A2V4DY79-F1
#
_entry.id   AF-A0A2V4DY79-F1
#
_cell.length_a   1.000
_cell.length_b   1.000
_cell.length_c   1.000
_cell.angle_alpha   90.00
_cell.angle_beta   90.00
_cell.angle_gamma   90.00
#
_symmetry.space_group_name_H-M   'P 1'
#
loop_
_entity.id
_entity.type
_entity.pdbx_description
1 polymer ?
#
loop_
_entity_poly.entity_id
_entity_poly.type
_entity_poly.pdbx_seq_one_letter_code
_entity_poly.pdbx_strand_id
1 'polypeptide(L)'
;MYDWYQAKKPIEPYVADQDPGVVSVRNIYNYYKQHGYKTIVMGASFRKVDQILALAGCDRLTISPNLLAEMQQSNAPVERKLNPNQTVVERPALMTEAEFRWQHNSDAMAVEKLAEGIRAFAVDQGKLEDMISALL
;
A
#
# COMPACT_ATOMS: atom_id res chain seq x y z
N MET A 1 2.88 3.46 -5.60
CA MET A 1 2.15 2.84 -6.73
C MET A 1 1.39 3.89 -7.53
N TYR A 2 0.45 4.65 -6.93
CA TYR A 2 -0.28 5.73 -7.60
C TYR A 2 0.62 6.66 -8.43
N ASP A 3 1.66 7.26 -7.84
CA ASP A 3 2.54 8.21 -8.56
C ASP A 3 3.23 7.58 -9.79
N TRP A 4 3.59 6.30 -9.70
CA TRP A 4 4.25 5.60 -10.81
C TRP A 4 3.30 5.42 -11.99
N TYR A 5 2.06 5.01 -11.72
CA TYR A 5 1.06 4.84 -12.75
C TYR A 5 0.57 6.18 -13.28
N GLN A 6 0.37 7.20 -12.43
CA GLN A 6 -0.01 8.52 -12.90
C GLN A 6 1.01 9.15 -13.86
N ALA A 7 2.31 8.93 -13.61
CA ALA A 7 3.36 9.43 -14.50
C ALA A 7 3.43 8.72 -15.87
N LYS A 8 2.91 7.47 -15.98
CA LYS A 8 3.03 6.64 -17.19
C LYS A 8 1.70 6.39 -17.91
N LYS A 9 0.62 6.23 -17.16
CA LYS A 9 -0.75 5.86 -17.57
C LYS A 9 -1.76 6.46 -16.58
N PRO A 10 -2.06 7.77 -16.69
CA PRO A 10 -3.01 8.41 -15.80
C PRO A 10 -4.40 7.82 -15.94
N ILE A 11 -5.12 7.76 -14.81
CA ILE A 11 -6.53 7.33 -14.77
C ILE A 11 -7.38 8.59 -14.80
N GLU A 12 -8.08 8.82 -15.91
CA GLU A 12 -8.99 9.95 -16.10
C GLU A 12 -10.33 9.50 -16.70
N PRO A 13 -11.47 9.78 -16.02
CA PRO A 13 -11.57 10.38 -14.68
C PRO A 13 -11.03 9.44 -13.60
N TYR A 14 -10.54 9.99 -12.50
CA TYR A 14 -10.04 9.18 -11.38
C TYR A 14 -11.19 8.37 -10.76
N VAL A 15 -11.01 7.06 -10.69
CA VAL A 15 -11.94 6.11 -10.04
C VAL A 15 -11.16 5.34 -9.00
N ALA A 16 -11.48 5.52 -7.71
CA ALA A 16 -10.73 4.93 -6.61
C ALA A 16 -10.67 3.39 -6.65
N ASP A 17 -11.73 2.74 -7.15
CA ASP A 17 -11.76 1.29 -7.31
C ASP A 17 -10.81 0.75 -8.40
N GLN A 18 -10.39 1.62 -9.33
CA GLN A 18 -9.43 1.31 -10.38
C GLN A 18 -8.02 1.79 -10.03
N ASP A 19 -7.83 2.47 -8.90
CA ASP A 19 -6.51 2.89 -8.44
C ASP A 19 -5.63 1.65 -8.23
N PRO A 20 -4.46 1.56 -8.88
CA PRO A 20 -3.62 0.37 -8.82
C PRO A 20 -3.16 0.06 -7.40
N GLY A 21 -2.92 1.09 -6.57
CA GLY A 21 -2.59 0.94 -5.16
C GLY A 21 -3.73 0.34 -4.35
N VAL A 22 -4.96 0.81 -4.59
CA VAL A 22 -6.17 0.23 -3.98
C VAL A 22 -6.31 -1.23 -4.40
N VAL A 23 -6.29 -1.52 -5.71
CA VAL A 23 -6.40 -2.88 -6.25
C VAL A 23 -5.34 -3.82 -5.64
N SER A 24 -4.09 -3.36 -5.55
CA SER A 24 -3.01 -4.12 -4.94
C SER A 24 -3.30 -4.48 -3.48
N VAL A 25 -3.73 -3.52 -2.65
CA VAL A 25 -4.04 -3.79 -1.24
C VAL A 25 -5.24 -4.72 -1.10
N ARG A 26 -6.28 -4.57 -1.94
CA ARG A 26 -7.44 -5.48 -1.93
C ARG A 26 -7.03 -6.91 -2.25
N ASN A 27 -6.18 -7.11 -3.27
CA ASN A 27 -5.69 -8.44 -3.64
C ASN A 27 -4.88 -9.07 -2.52
N ILE A 28 -3.98 -8.30 -1.89
CA ILE A 28 -3.18 -8.76 -0.74
C ILE A 28 -4.09 -9.12 0.45
N TYR A 29 -5.03 -8.23 0.79
CA TYR A 29 -5.99 -8.46 1.88
C TYR A 29 -6.77 -9.74 1.65
N ASN A 30 -7.38 -9.89 0.47
CA ASN A 30 -8.18 -11.06 0.13
C ASN A 30 -7.35 -12.33 0.18
N TYR A 31 -6.15 -12.33 -0.39
CA TYR A 31 -5.23 -13.48 -0.32
C TYR A 31 -4.91 -13.87 1.12
N TYR A 32 -4.65 -12.88 1.99
CA TYR A 32 -4.34 -13.10 3.39
C TYR A 32 -5.53 -13.72 4.14
N LYS A 33 -6.74 -13.17 3.96
CA LYS A 33 -7.94 -13.67 4.63
C LYS A 33 -8.36 -15.04 4.11
N GLN A 34 -8.27 -15.26 2.79
CA GLN A 34 -8.61 -16.52 2.16
C GLN A 34 -7.75 -17.69 2.66
N HIS A 35 -6.45 -17.46 2.88
CA HIS A 35 -5.51 -18.52 3.31
C HIS A 35 -5.24 -18.52 4.83
N GLY A 36 -6.04 -17.77 5.59
CA GLY A 36 -5.95 -17.73 7.06
C GLY A 36 -4.60 -17.23 7.57
N TYR A 37 -3.92 -16.36 6.83
CA TYR A 37 -2.68 -15.72 7.31
C TYR A 37 -2.99 -14.74 8.45
N LYS A 38 -2.12 -14.71 9.47
CA LYS A 38 -2.29 -13.87 10.67
C LYS A 38 -1.56 -12.54 10.62
N THR A 39 -0.73 -12.33 9.61
CA THR A 39 -0.06 -11.06 9.37
C THR A 39 -1.08 -9.95 9.16
N ILE A 40 -0.94 -8.85 9.89
CA ILE A 40 -1.81 -7.69 9.81
C ILE A 40 -1.59 -6.99 8.46
N VAL A 41 -2.68 -6.75 7.73
CA VAL A 41 -2.63 -5.96 6.49
C VAL A 41 -2.87 -4.49 6.84
N MET A 42 -1.82 -3.69 6.73
CA MET A 42 -1.86 -2.25 7.00
C MET A 42 -1.59 -1.45 5.72
N GLY A 43 -2.63 -0.84 5.14
CA GLY A 43 -2.47 0.06 3.99
C GLY A 43 -1.76 1.36 4.39
N ALA A 44 -0.89 1.87 3.52
CA ALA A 44 -0.02 3.01 3.80
C ALA A 44 0.23 3.87 2.55
N SER A 45 0.77 5.08 2.74
CA SER A 45 1.19 6.00 1.67
C SER A 45 0.06 6.46 0.74
N PHE A 46 -1.03 6.93 1.34
CA PHE A 46 -2.18 7.49 0.61
C PHE A 46 -1.87 8.85 -0.03
N ARG A 47 -2.57 9.15 -1.12
CA ARG A 47 -2.55 10.44 -1.83
C ARG A 47 -3.90 11.14 -1.79
N LYS A 48 -4.98 10.38 -1.62
CA LYS A 48 -6.38 10.87 -1.66
C LYS A 48 -7.21 10.17 -0.60
N VAL A 49 -8.19 10.86 -0.03
CA VAL A 49 -9.17 10.26 0.90
C VAL A 49 -9.93 9.11 0.24
N ASP A 50 -10.26 9.21 -1.04
CA ASP A 50 -10.99 8.16 -1.75
C ASP A 50 -10.27 6.80 -1.75
N GLN A 51 -8.94 6.77 -1.74
CA GLN A 51 -8.16 5.53 -1.63
C GLN A 51 -8.36 4.87 -0.26
N ILE A 52 -8.45 5.69 0.79
CA ILE A 52 -8.66 5.25 2.17
C ILE A 52 -10.07 4.70 2.32
N LEU A 53 -11.07 5.42 1.81
CA LEU A 53 -12.47 5.00 1.83
C LEU A 53 -12.69 3.72 1.02
N ALA A 54 -12.03 3.59 -0.12
CA ALA A 54 -12.05 2.37 -0.94
C ALA A 54 -11.47 1.14 -0.20
N LEU A 55 -10.69 1.35 0.86
CA LEU A 55 -10.10 0.29 1.68
C LEU A 55 -10.72 0.20 3.09
N ALA A 56 -11.86 0.86 3.32
CA ALA A 56 -12.59 0.76 4.59
C ALA A 56 -12.89 -0.71 4.93
N GLY A 57 -12.42 -1.16 6.10
CA GLY A 57 -12.51 -2.57 6.53
C GLY A 57 -11.21 -3.37 6.44
N CYS A 58 -10.13 -2.77 5.90
CA CYS A 58 -8.75 -3.27 6.07
C CYS A 58 -8.40 -3.36 7.56
N ASP A 59 -7.46 -4.24 7.95
CA ASP A 59 -7.15 -4.45 9.38
C ASP A 59 -6.66 -3.17 10.06
N ARG A 60 -5.78 -2.44 9.37
CA ARG A 60 -5.28 -1.11 9.77
C ARG A 60 -5.02 -0.26 8.53
N LEU A 61 -5.03 1.05 8.71
CA LEU A 61 -4.56 2.02 7.73
C LEU A 61 -3.72 3.07 8.45
N THR A 62 -2.51 3.34 7.94
CA THR A 62 -1.68 4.45 8.44
C THR A 62 -1.84 5.64 7.50
N ILE A 63 -2.33 6.75 8.04
CA ILE A 63 -2.85 7.90 7.28
C ILE A 63 -2.10 9.15 7.75
N SER A 64 -1.69 10.00 6.81
CA SER A 64 -1.01 11.26 7.14
C SER A 64 -1.96 12.22 7.88
N PRO A 65 -1.45 13.11 8.75
CA PRO A 65 -2.28 14.08 9.47
C PRO A 65 -3.18 14.91 8.56
N ASN A 66 -2.67 15.27 7.38
CA ASN A 66 -3.37 16.10 6.39
C ASN A 66 -4.65 15.41 5.90
N LEU A 67 -4.55 14.11 5.54
CA LEU A 67 -5.69 13.32 5.07
C LEU A 67 -6.64 12.96 6.23
N LEU A 68 -6.13 12.77 7.44
CA LEU A 68 -6.96 12.61 8.63
C LEU A 68 -7.81 13.86 8.89
N ALA A 69 -7.24 15.05 8.77
CA ALA A 69 -7.96 16.31 8.93
C ALA A 69 -9.04 16.48 7.86
N GLU A 70 -8.74 16.15 6.60
CA GLU A 70 -9.73 16.15 5.51
C GLU A 70 -10.89 15.19 5.79
N MET A 71 -10.58 13.96 6.24
CA MET A 71 -11.61 12.98 6.62
C MET A 71 -12.46 13.45 7.81
N GLN A 72 -11.85 14.10 8.80
CA GLN A 72 -12.55 14.62 9.98
C GLN A 72 -13.56 15.73 9.63
N GLN A 73 -13.36 16.44 8.53
CA GLN A 73 -14.28 17.48 8.06
C GLN A 73 -15.50 16.92 7.30
N SER A 74 -15.50 15.62 6.98
CA SER A 74 -16.60 14.97 6.27
C SER A 74 -17.55 14.25 7.23
N ASN A 75 -18.86 14.47 7.04
CA ASN A 75 -19.93 13.72 7.70
C ASN A 75 -20.57 12.67 6.80
N ALA A 76 -19.98 12.41 5.62
CA ALA A 76 -20.49 11.40 4.71
C ALA A 76 -20.39 10.01 5.35
N PRO A 77 -21.40 9.14 5.18
CA PRO A 77 -21.32 7.78 5.71
C PRO A 77 -20.18 7.01 5.03
N VAL A 78 -19.42 6.27 5.82
CA VAL A 78 -18.35 5.39 5.32
C VAL A 78 -18.89 3.97 5.18
N GLU A 79 -18.96 3.49 3.94
CA GLU A 79 -19.34 2.12 3.65
C GLU A 79 -18.13 1.19 3.75
N ARG A 80 -18.28 0.06 4.45
CA ARG A 80 -17.24 -0.95 4.53
C ARG A 80 -17.06 -1.65 3.17
N LYS A 81 -15.83 -1.61 2.63
CA LYS A 81 -15.47 -2.21 1.34
C LYS A 81 -14.74 -3.55 1.45
N LEU A 82 -14.03 -3.79 2.56
CA LEU A 82 -13.28 -5.04 2.79
C LEU A 82 -13.86 -5.84 3.96
N ASN A 83 -14.18 -7.10 3.68
CA ASN A 83 -14.72 -8.05 4.64
C ASN A 83 -13.82 -9.28 4.70
N PRO A 84 -13.57 -9.85 5.90
CA PRO A 84 -12.82 -11.08 6.01
C PRO A 84 -13.59 -12.25 5.36
N ASN A 85 -12.89 -13.12 4.64
CA ASN A 85 -13.48 -14.34 4.10
C ASN A 85 -13.98 -15.24 5.23
N GLN A 86 -15.18 -15.81 5.05
CA GLN A 86 -15.78 -16.75 6.00
C GLN A 86 -15.16 -18.16 5.89
N THR A 87 -14.67 -18.51 4.70
CA THR A 87 -14.06 -19.81 4.42
C THR A 87 -12.57 -19.65 4.20
N VAL A 88 -11.78 -20.45 4.93
CA VAL A 88 -10.34 -20.53 4.77
C VAL A 88 -10.00 -21.69 3.84
N VAL A 89 -9.15 -21.44 2.85
CA VAL A 89 -8.59 -22.46 1.95
C VAL A 89 -7.16 -22.82 2.38
N GLU A 90 -6.70 -23.99 1.93
CA GLU A 90 -5.33 -24.46 2.21
C GLU A 90 -4.29 -23.53 1.58
N ARG A 91 -3.18 -23.31 2.31
CA ARG A 91 -2.07 -22.48 1.83
C ARG A 91 -1.36 -23.16 0.66
N PRO A 92 -0.93 -22.42 -0.37
CA PRO A 92 -0.09 -22.99 -1.42
C PRO A 92 1.28 -23.38 -0.85
N ALA A 93 2.06 -24.10 -1.67
CA ALA A 93 3.46 -24.39 -1.37
C ALA A 93 4.25 -23.09 -1.14
N LEU A 94 5.30 -23.19 -0.32
CA LEU A 94 6.19 -22.07 -0.06
C LEU A 94 6.88 -21.64 -1.36
N MET A 95 6.85 -20.32 -1.62
CA MET A 95 7.57 -19.72 -2.72
C MET A 95 9.08 -19.80 -2.47
N THR A 96 9.82 -20.29 -3.45
CA THR A 96 11.29 -20.29 -3.45
C THR A 96 11.84 -18.90 -3.70
N GLU A 97 13.11 -18.66 -3.36
CA GLU A 97 13.77 -17.39 -3.67
C GLU A 97 13.76 -17.08 -5.18
N ALA A 98 13.98 -18.09 -6.03
CA ALA A 98 13.99 -17.93 -7.47
C ALA A 98 12.61 -17.50 -8.01
N GLU A 99 11.54 -18.13 -7.54
CA GLU A 99 10.16 -17.74 -7.90
C GLU A 99 9.84 -16.33 -7.43
N PHE A 100 10.22 -15.98 -6.19
CA PHE A 100 10.03 -14.63 -5.67
C PHE A 100 10.75 -13.59 -6.53
N ARG A 101 12.04 -13.80 -6.82
CA ARG A 101 12.83 -12.87 -7.63
C ARG A 101 12.24 -12.74 -9.03
N TRP A 102 11.84 -13.84 -9.66
CA TRP A 102 11.24 -13.81 -10.99
C TRP A 102 9.91 -13.05 -11.02
N GLN A 103 8.99 -13.41 -10.11
CA GLN A 103 7.67 -12.76 -10.03
C GLN A 103 7.79 -11.28 -9.68
N HIS A 104 8.67 -10.91 -8.75
CA HIS A 104 8.93 -9.50 -8.41
C HIS A 104 9.51 -8.73 -9.60
N ASN A 105 10.49 -9.30 -10.31
CA ASN A 105 11.11 -8.64 -11.46
C ASN A 105 10.20 -8.56 -12.70
N SER A 106 9.09 -9.31 -12.70
CA SER A 106 8.06 -9.23 -13.74
C SER A 106 7.12 -8.03 -13.57
N ASP A 107 7.14 -7.36 -12.41
CA ASP A 107 6.39 -6.12 -12.15
C ASP A 107 7.34 -4.92 -12.15
N ALA A 108 7.37 -4.17 -13.27
CA ALA A 108 8.23 -3.00 -13.42
C ALA A 108 7.98 -1.92 -12.36
N MET A 109 6.73 -1.72 -11.94
CA MET A 109 6.40 -0.74 -10.90
C MET A 109 6.97 -1.18 -9.55
N ALA A 110 6.84 -2.46 -9.20
CA ALA A 110 7.35 -2.99 -7.95
C ALA A 110 8.88 -2.91 -7.88
N VAL A 111 9.57 -3.26 -8.97
CA VAL A 111 11.04 -3.16 -9.07
C VAL A 111 11.51 -1.72 -8.89
N GLU A 112 10.96 -0.80 -9.69
CA GLU A 112 11.38 0.59 -9.69
C GLU A 112 11.11 1.23 -8.32
N LYS A 113 9.91 1.04 -7.76
CA LYS A 113 9.51 1.68 -6.50
C LYS A 113 10.16 1.08 -5.26
N LEU A 114 10.46 -0.23 -5.24
CA LEU A 114 11.22 -0.82 -4.13
C LEU A 114 12.63 -0.20 -4.08
N ALA A 115 13.33 -0.18 -5.22
CA ALA A 115 14.69 0.34 -5.27
C ALA A 115 14.75 1.85 -5.03
N GLU A 116 13.80 2.62 -5.56
CA GLU A 116 13.67 4.06 -5.30
C GLU A 116 13.44 4.36 -3.82
N GLY A 117 12.52 3.65 -3.16
CA GLY A 117 12.22 3.85 -1.75
C GLY A 117 13.41 3.59 -0.83
N ILE A 118 14.15 2.49 -1.06
CA ILE A 118 15.37 2.18 -0.30
C ILE A 118 16.40 3.30 -0.43
N ARG A 119 16.64 3.79 -1.65
CA ARG A 119 17.59 4.88 -1.89
C ARG A 119 17.16 6.18 -1.21
N ALA A 120 15.87 6.52 -1.27
CA ALA A 120 15.35 7.72 -0.63
C ALA A 120 15.56 7.69 0.89
N PHE A 121 15.23 6.57 1.56
CA PHE A 121 15.47 6.43 3.00
C PHE A 121 16.95 6.47 3.36
N ALA A 122 17.84 5.88 2.54
CA ALA A 122 19.29 5.96 2.77
C ALA A 122 19.82 7.40 2.67
N VAL A 123 19.31 8.19 1.72
CA VAL A 123 19.65 9.62 1.61
C VAL A 123 19.19 10.39 2.84
N ASP A 124 17.97 10.15 3.32
CA ASP A 124 17.44 10.85 4.50
C ASP A 124 18.15 10.41 5.80
N GLN A 125 18.59 9.15 5.88
CA GLN A 125 19.44 8.67 6.97
C GLN A 125 20.77 9.42 7.03
N GLY A 126 21.45 9.61 5.88
CA GLY A 126 22.70 10.38 5.83
C GLY A 126 22.51 11.83 6.27
N LYS A 127 21.42 12.48 5.84
CA LYS A 127 21.09 13.85 6.30
C LYS A 127 20.89 13.92 7.82
N LEU A 128 20.25 12.90 8.40
CA LEU A 128 20.06 12.81 9.84
C LEU A 128 21.39 12.65 10.57
N GLU A 129 22.29 11.80 10.05
CA GLU A 129 23.63 11.61 10.60
C GLU A 129 24.48 12.88 10.54
N ASP A 130 24.43 13.63 9.45
CA ASP A 130 25.09 14.94 9.32
C ASP A 130 24.55 15.95 10.34
N MET A 131 23.22 16.00 10.52
CA MET A 131 22.59 16.88 11.49
C MET A 131 23.00 16.56 12.93
N ILE A 132 23.04 15.27 13.29
CA ILE A 132 23.49 14.82 14.61
C ILE A 132 24.98 15.14 14.80
N SER A 133 25.81 14.88 13.80
CA SER A 133 27.24 15.14 13.85
C SER A 133 27.57 16.62 14.05
N ALA A 134 26.75 17.52 13.50
CA ALA A 134 26.90 18.96 13.71
C ALA A 134 26.51 19.44 15.14
N LEU A 135 25.85 18.59 15.93
CA LEU A 135 25.44 18.85 17.31
C LEU A 135 26.33 18.18 18.37
N LEU A 136 27.30 17.36 17.94
CA LEU A 136 28.29 16.67 18.79
C LEU A 136 29.61 17.44 18.81
#